data_AF-A0A7T6XL15-F1
#
_entry.id   AF-A0A7T6XL15-F1
#
_cell.length_a   1.000
_cell.length_b   1.000
_cell.length_c   1.000
_cell.angle_alpha   90.00
_cell.angle_beta   90.00
_cell.angle_gamma   90.00
#
_symmetry.space_group_name_H-M   'P 1'
#
loop_
_entity.id
_entity.type
_entity.pdbx_description
1 polymer ?
#
loop_
_entity_poly.entity_id
_entity_poly.type
_entity_poly.pdbx_seq_one_letter_code
_entity_poly.pdbx_strand_id
1 'polypeptide(L)'
;MPIPMKHPQIVHADTTRMGQWSDFDGVEADKLGTCSVTAIANEEGFLLANTSSDGFREIPAAESLCALYNGNKALFGNKPVNVWIVYEQENAVKGRSIRRVMEGIRPARILEQVYSGESFMNQPSEEGARFCLKLVAGTVVATMRRQDGGGAPIPILGDGTTVVCR
;
A
#
# COMPACT_ATOMS: atom_id res chain seq x y z
N MET A 1 -24.94 -10.85 -16.24
CA MET A 1 -24.87 -9.36 -16.26
C MET A 1 -23.49 -8.98 -15.73
N PRO A 2 -22.74 -8.06 -16.36
CA PRO A 2 -21.51 -7.57 -15.76
C PRO A 2 -21.88 -6.83 -14.47
N ILE A 3 -21.29 -7.26 -13.35
CA ILE A 3 -21.43 -6.57 -12.07
C ILE A 3 -20.75 -5.21 -12.24
N PRO A 4 -21.40 -4.08 -11.92
CA PRO A 4 -20.74 -2.79 -11.98
C PRO A 4 -19.54 -2.82 -11.02
N MET A 5 -18.33 -2.68 -11.57
CA MET A 5 -17.13 -2.60 -10.76
C MET A 5 -17.25 -1.36 -9.86
N LYS A 6 -16.86 -1.53 -8.60
CA LYS A 6 -16.90 -0.44 -7.63
C LYS A 6 -15.74 0.49 -7.91
N HIS A 7 -16.03 1.80 -7.88
CA HIS A 7 -15.01 2.85 -7.83
C HIS A 7 -13.88 2.49 -6.85
N PRO A 8 -12.64 2.97 -7.09
CA PRO A 8 -11.51 2.63 -6.23
C PRO A 8 -11.85 2.83 -4.76
N GLN A 9 -11.62 1.80 -3.96
CA GLN A 9 -11.97 1.87 -2.55
C GLN A 9 -10.86 2.54 -1.75
N ILE A 10 -11.23 3.54 -0.94
CA ILE A 10 -10.30 4.26 -0.07
C ILE A 10 -10.13 3.48 1.25
N VAL A 11 -8.87 3.36 1.69
CA VAL A 11 -8.43 2.76 2.96
C VAL A 11 -7.88 3.87 3.85
N HIS A 12 -8.52 4.08 4.99
CA HIS A 12 -8.14 5.09 5.97
C HIS A 12 -7.06 4.56 6.92
N ALA A 13 -6.43 5.45 7.68
CA ALA A 13 -5.43 5.09 8.67
C ALA A 13 -5.97 4.05 9.68
N ASP A 14 -5.09 3.12 10.07
CA ASP A 14 -5.33 1.97 10.93
C ASP A 14 -6.43 1.02 10.45
N THR A 15 -6.72 1.05 9.15
CA THR A 15 -7.66 0.12 8.52
C THR A 15 -6.96 -0.75 7.47
N THR A 16 -7.56 -1.92 7.25
CA THR A 16 -7.12 -2.90 6.28
C THR A 16 -8.27 -3.24 5.35
N ARG A 17 -7.98 -3.40 4.06
CA ARG A 17 -8.93 -3.85 3.06
C ARG A 17 -8.37 -5.00 2.23
N MET A 18 -9.23 -5.95 1.89
CA MET A 18 -8.88 -7.06 0.99
C MET A 18 -10.02 -7.43 0.07
N GLY A 19 -9.69 -8.08 -1.05
CA GLY A 19 -10.67 -8.59 -1.99
C GLY A 19 -10.05 -9.10 -3.28
N GLN A 20 -10.91 -9.62 -4.17
CA GLN A 20 -10.53 -10.02 -5.53
C GLN A 20 -10.66 -8.85 -6.49
N TRP A 21 -9.76 -8.72 -7.46
CA TRP A 21 -9.83 -7.61 -8.42
C TRP A 21 -11.10 -7.59 -9.27
N SER A 22 -11.77 -8.74 -9.43
CA SER A 22 -13.07 -8.82 -10.10
C SER A 22 -14.16 -7.93 -9.48
N ASP A 23 -14.00 -7.56 -8.21
CA ASP A 23 -14.97 -6.78 -7.46
C ASP A 23 -14.60 -5.29 -7.34
N PHE A 24 -13.39 -4.88 -7.78
CA PHE A 24 -12.83 -3.56 -7.54
C PHE A 24 -12.06 -3.00 -8.75
N ASP A 25 -12.30 -1.73 -9.08
CA ASP A 25 -11.50 -1.00 -10.08
C ASP A 25 -10.11 -0.57 -9.56
N GLY A 26 -9.89 -0.73 -8.27
CA GLY A 26 -8.68 -0.32 -7.57
C GLY A 26 -8.88 -0.20 -6.07
N VAL A 27 -7.78 0.01 -5.37
CA VAL A 27 -7.76 0.34 -3.96
C VAL A 27 -6.76 1.48 -3.72
N GLU A 28 -7.12 2.42 -2.88
CA GLU A 28 -6.33 3.62 -2.58
C GLU A 28 -6.12 3.73 -1.06
N ALA A 29 -4.96 4.25 -0.65
CA ALA A 29 -4.70 4.66 0.72
C ALA A 29 -4.41 6.17 0.73
N ASP A 30 -5.24 6.91 1.47
CA ASP A 30 -5.17 8.36 1.62
C ASP A 30 -4.39 8.77 2.87
N LYS A 31 -4.05 10.05 2.95
CA LYS A 31 -3.42 10.72 4.09
C LYS A 31 -2.08 10.10 4.47
N LEU A 32 -1.27 9.79 3.46
CA LEU A 32 0.12 9.43 3.68
C LEU A 32 0.87 10.70 4.09
N GLY A 33 1.37 10.71 5.33
CA GLY A 33 2.19 11.80 5.88
C GLY A 33 2.85 11.45 7.22
N THR A 34 2.30 10.49 7.96
CA THR A 34 2.88 9.90 9.18
C THR A 34 2.60 8.39 9.24
N CYS A 35 2.31 7.77 8.10
CA CYS A 35 1.84 6.39 8.01
C CYS A 35 2.74 5.61 7.05
N SER A 36 2.83 4.31 7.28
CA SER A 36 3.35 3.35 6.32
C SER A 36 2.19 2.60 5.67
N VAL A 37 2.27 2.43 4.36
CA VAL A 37 1.36 1.56 3.63
C VAL A 37 2.07 0.26 3.34
N THR A 38 1.41 -0.83 3.69
CA THR A 38 1.81 -2.16 3.24
C THR A 38 0.71 -2.74 2.38
N ALA A 39 1.07 -3.24 1.21
CA ALA A 39 0.14 -3.89 0.31
C ALA A 39 0.68 -5.22 -0.16
N ILE A 40 -0.16 -6.25 -0.18
CA ILE A 40 0.13 -7.58 -0.69
C ILE A 40 -0.84 -7.81 -1.84
N ALA A 41 -0.35 -8.01 -3.06
CA ALA A 41 -1.23 -8.27 -4.19
C ALA A 41 -0.58 -9.10 -5.28
N ASN A 42 -1.44 -9.76 -6.06
CA ASN A 42 -1.12 -10.36 -7.35
C ASN A 42 -2.30 -10.13 -8.30
N GLU A 43 -2.35 -10.82 -9.42
CA GLU A 43 -3.41 -10.67 -10.42
C GLU A 43 -4.81 -11.14 -9.96
N GLU A 44 -4.90 -11.92 -8.88
CA GLU A 44 -6.16 -12.47 -8.37
C GLU A 44 -6.79 -11.56 -7.31
N GLY A 45 -5.98 -11.05 -6.38
CA GLY A 45 -6.48 -10.26 -5.27
C GLY A 45 -5.46 -9.36 -4.61
N PHE A 46 -5.94 -8.61 -3.63
CA PHE A 46 -5.15 -7.65 -2.87
C PHE A 46 -5.49 -7.67 -1.38
N LEU A 47 -4.54 -7.18 -0.60
CA LEU A 47 -4.66 -6.82 0.80
C LEU A 47 -3.87 -5.51 0.99
N LEU A 48 -4.54 -4.43 1.35
CA LEU A 48 -3.94 -3.12 1.58
C LEU A 48 -4.16 -2.70 3.03
N ALA A 49 -3.09 -2.33 3.72
CA ALA A 49 -3.13 -1.76 5.06
C ALA A 49 -2.48 -0.38 5.06
N ASN A 50 -3.14 0.58 5.70
CA ASN A 50 -2.63 1.92 5.94
C ASN A 50 -2.40 2.04 7.45
N THR A 51 -1.15 1.94 7.90
CA THR A 51 -0.80 1.85 9.33
C THR A 51 -0.18 3.16 9.79
N SER A 52 -0.73 3.76 10.85
CA SER A 52 -0.11 4.91 11.50
C SER A 52 1.30 4.58 12.01
N SER A 53 2.28 5.44 11.75
CA SER A 53 3.68 5.27 12.16
C SER A 53 3.93 5.74 13.60
N ASP A 54 3.01 5.42 14.51
CA ASP A 54 3.26 5.48 15.95
C ASP A 54 4.13 4.28 16.31
N GLY A 55 5.45 4.39 16.18
CA GLY A 55 6.42 3.29 16.00
C GLY A 55 6.31 2.02 16.87
N PHE A 56 5.55 2.04 17.96
CA PHE A 56 5.19 0.82 18.71
C PHE A 56 4.12 -0.06 18.02
N ARG A 57 3.35 0.47 17.07
CA ARG A 57 2.23 -0.22 16.40
C ARG A 57 2.60 -0.89 15.08
N GLU A 58 3.68 -0.48 14.44
CA GLU A 58 4.02 -0.91 13.08
C GLU A 58 4.41 -2.39 12.98
N ILE A 59 5.21 -2.89 13.93
CA ILE A 59 5.58 -4.32 13.97
C ILE A 59 4.33 -5.20 14.22
N PRO A 60 3.52 -4.95 15.27
CA PRO A 60 2.27 -5.70 15.47
C PRO A 60 1.31 -5.63 14.27
N ALA A 61 1.22 -4.48 13.60
CA ALA A 61 0.40 -4.34 12.41
C ALA A 61 0.94 -5.18 11.25
N ALA A 62 2.26 -5.17 11.03
CA ALA A 62 2.92 -6.00 10.03
C ALA A 62 2.72 -7.51 10.32
N GLU A 63 2.86 -7.94 11.57
CA GLU A 63 2.61 -9.32 12.00
C GLU A 63 1.14 -9.72 11.76
N SER A 64 0.21 -8.83 12.13
CA SER A 64 -1.23 -9.04 11.92
C SER A 64 -1.56 -9.16 10.43
N LEU A 65 -0.91 -8.36 9.58
CA LEU A 65 -1.09 -8.42 8.14
C LEU A 65 -0.54 -9.72 7.54
N CYS A 66 0.63 -10.18 8.00
CA CYS A 66 1.18 -11.50 7.63
C CYS A 66 0.24 -12.65 8.03
N ALA A 67 -0.29 -12.62 9.25
CA ALA A 67 -1.24 -13.61 9.73
C ALA A 67 -2.53 -13.60 8.89
N LEU A 68 -3.05 -12.40 8.58
CA LEU A 68 -4.23 -12.22 7.75
C LEU A 68 -4.01 -12.75 6.33
N TYR A 69 -2.87 -12.47 5.70
CA TYR A 69 -2.51 -13.05 4.41
C TYR A 69 -2.46 -14.58 4.48
N ASN A 70 -1.80 -15.15 5.50
CA ASN A 70 -1.67 -16.59 5.64
C ASN A 70 -3.03 -17.28 5.79
N GLY A 71 -3.98 -16.67 6.51
CA GLY A 71 -5.37 -17.15 6.61
C GLY A 71 -6.17 -17.04 5.31
N ASN A 72 -5.73 -16.22 4.36
CA ASN A 72 -6.46 -15.89 3.13
C ASN A 72 -5.68 -16.17 1.84
N LYS A 73 -4.67 -17.06 1.84
CA LYS A 73 -3.86 -17.36 0.64
C LYS A 73 -4.68 -17.79 -0.58
N ALA A 74 -5.84 -18.41 -0.35
CA ALA A 74 -6.76 -18.80 -1.41
C ALA A 74 -7.29 -17.60 -2.23
N LEU A 75 -7.41 -16.42 -1.62
CA LEU A 75 -7.78 -15.17 -2.31
C LEU A 75 -6.77 -14.81 -3.41
N PHE A 76 -5.51 -15.19 -3.21
CA PHE A 76 -4.39 -14.94 -4.12
C PHE A 76 -4.11 -16.14 -5.03
N GLY A 77 -5.04 -17.12 -5.10
CA GLY A 77 -4.87 -18.34 -5.87
C GLY A 77 -3.70 -19.22 -5.40
N ASN A 78 -3.19 -19.01 -4.18
CA ASN A 78 -1.94 -19.62 -3.68
C ASN A 78 -0.72 -19.37 -4.57
N LYS A 79 -0.72 -18.28 -5.35
CA LYS A 79 0.37 -17.89 -6.25
C LYS A 79 1.35 -16.92 -5.56
N PRO A 80 2.53 -16.67 -6.15
CA PRO A 80 3.41 -15.60 -5.71
C PRO A 80 2.71 -14.25 -5.65
N VAL A 81 3.10 -13.45 -4.66
CA VAL A 81 2.58 -12.09 -4.44
C VAL A 81 3.70 -11.05 -4.49
N ASN A 82 3.33 -9.82 -4.82
CA ASN A 82 4.17 -8.65 -4.59
C ASN A 82 3.76 -8.01 -3.26
N VAL A 83 4.75 -7.59 -2.48
CA VAL A 83 4.54 -6.91 -1.20
C VAL A 83 5.14 -5.51 -1.32
N TRP A 84 4.31 -4.49 -1.47
CA TRP A 84 4.73 -3.09 -1.44
C TRP A 84 4.79 -2.60 0.00
N ILE A 85 5.90 -1.95 0.35
CA ILE A 85 6.09 -1.28 1.63
C ILE A 85 6.49 0.16 1.30
N VAL A 86 5.57 1.10 1.54
CA VAL A 86 5.72 2.51 1.18
C VAL A 86 5.65 3.35 2.44
N TYR A 87 6.66 4.18 2.66
CA TYR A 87 6.74 5.02 3.87
C TYR A 87 7.49 6.32 3.59
N GLU A 88 7.23 7.31 4.44
CA GLU A 88 7.87 8.61 4.37
C GLU A 88 9.36 8.54 4.74
N GLN A 89 10.20 9.40 4.16
CA GLN A 89 11.65 9.42 4.40
C GLN A 89 12.04 9.47 5.89
N GLU A 90 11.35 10.25 6.71
CA GLU A 90 11.62 10.34 8.16
C GLU A 90 11.37 9.00 8.88
N ASN A 91 10.58 8.12 8.28
CA ASN A 91 10.20 6.81 8.80
C ASN A 91 11.04 5.66 8.20
N ALA A 92 12.16 5.93 7.52
CA ALA A 92 12.94 4.89 6.85
C ALA A 92 13.51 3.78 7.75
N VAL A 93 13.78 4.08 9.03
CA VAL A 93 14.19 3.06 10.00
C VAL A 93 13.04 2.08 10.27
N LYS A 94 11.82 2.58 10.35
CA LYS A 94 10.60 1.80 10.61
C LYS A 94 10.26 0.90 9.42
N GLY A 95 10.35 1.43 8.21
CA GLY A 95 10.17 0.67 6.97
C GLY A 95 11.00 -0.62 6.90
N ARG A 96 12.28 -0.54 7.29
CA ARG A 96 13.18 -1.70 7.35
C ARG A 96 12.72 -2.77 8.36
N SER A 97 12.09 -2.37 9.45
CA SER A 97 11.52 -3.31 10.43
C SER A 97 10.29 -4.04 9.87
N ILE A 98 9.41 -3.32 9.19
CA ILE A 98 8.24 -3.89 8.50
C ILE A 98 8.70 -4.90 7.45
N ARG A 99 9.71 -4.55 6.65
CA ARG A 99 10.30 -5.43 5.64
C ARG A 99 10.72 -6.79 6.22
N ARG A 100 11.42 -6.81 7.35
CA ARG A 100 11.84 -8.06 8.02
C ARG A 100 10.66 -8.94 8.41
N VAL A 101 9.57 -8.35 8.89
CA VAL A 101 8.35 -9.10 9.22
C VAL A 101 7.70 -9.66 7.94
N MET A 102 7.65 -8.86 6.88
CA MET A 102 7.06 -9.25 5.59
C MET A 102 7.84 -10.34 4.85
N GLU A 103 9.12 -10.56 5.16
CA GLU A 103 9.90 -11.70 4.65
C GLU A 103 9.33 -13.07 5.06
N GLY A 104 8.42 -13.11 6.05
CA GLY A 104 7.63 -14.28 6.41
C GLY A 104 6.56 -14.67 5.37
N ILE A 105 6.23 -13.78 4.43
CA ILE A 105 5.33 -14.08 3.31
C ILE A 105 6.12 -14.80 2.22
N ARG A 106 5.71 -16.03 1.89
CA ARG A 106 6.30 -16.80 0.79
C ARG A 106 5.21 -17.54 -0.02
N PRO A 107 5.37 -17.66 -1.34
CA PRO A 107 6.37 -16.99 -2.19
C PRO A 107 6.02 -15.50 -2.40
N ALA A 108 6.99 -14.59 -2.21
CA ALA A 108 6.75 -13.15 -2.36
C ALA A 108 7.98 -12.38 -2.89
N ARG A 109 7.71 -11.30 -3.63
CA ARG A 109 8.67 -10.25 -3.99
C ARG A 109 8.35 -9.00 -3.18
N ILE A 110 9.29 -8.57 -2.32
CA ILE A 110 9.12 -7.36 -1.51
C ILE A 110 9.68 -6.15 -2.28
N LEU A 111 8.87 -5.11 -2.37
CA LEU A 111 9.08 -3.86 -3.09
C LEU A 111 9.02 -2.72 -2.08
N GLU A 112 10.19 -2.21 -1.70
CA GLU A 112 10.31 -1.15 -0.69
C GLU A 112 10.50 0.20 -1.39
N GLN A 113 9.71 1.21 -1.01
CA GLN A 113 9.79 2.54 -1.58
C GLN A 113 9.71 3.61 -0.49
N VAL A 114 10.61 4.58 -0.57
CA VAL A 114 10.57 5.79 0.26
C VAL A 114 9.84 6.88 -0.51
N TYR A 115 9.01 7.69 0.15
CA TYR A 115 8.50 8.93 -0.44
C TYR A 115 8.87 10.17 0.37
N SER A 116 8.93 11.30 -0.32
CA SER A 116 9.10 12.65 0.22
C SER A 116 8.00 13.53 -0.37
N GLY A 117 7.17 14.12 0.49
CA GLY A 117 6.03 14.93 0.07
C GLY A 117 5.44 15.68 1.27
N GLU A 118 4.44 16.52 1.03
CA GLU A 118 3.75 17.22 2.12
C GLU A 118 3.10 16.21 3.08
N SER A 119 3.49 16.28 4.35
CA SER A 119 2.80 15.57 5.43
C SER A 119 1.52 16.32 5.75
N PHE A 120 0.41 15.60 5.89
CA PHE A 120 -0.89 16.18 6.30
C PHE A 120 -0.85 16.85 7.69
N MET A 121 0.25 16.70 8.43
CA MET A 121 0.48 17.36 9.72
C MET A 121 0.97 18.81 9.57
N ASN A 122 1.42 19.22 8.39
CA ASN A 122 1.92 20.57 8.14
C ASN A 122 0.81 21.45 7.54
N GLN A 123 0.17 22.28 8.37
CA GLN A 123 -0.72 23.34 7.88
C GLN A 123 0.03 24.27 6.89
N PRO A 124 -0.62 24.74 5.81
CA PRO A 124 -2.07 24.87 5.63
C PRO A 124 -2.74 23.76 4.80
N SER A 125 -2.01 22.80 4.23
CA SER A 125 -2.63 21.71 3.46
C SER A 125 -2.94 20.52 4.38
N GLU A 126 -4.22 20.19 4.55
CA GLU A 126 -4.64 18.88 5.11
C GLU A 126 -4.36 17.71 4.14
N GLU A 127 -3.60 17.95 3.08
CA GLU A 127 -3.47 17.10 1.90
C GLU A 127 -2.15 16.34 1.97
N GLY A 128 -2.23 15.01 2.07
CA GLY A 128 -1.07 14.12 2.04
C GLY A 128 -0.82 13.53 0.65
N ALA A 129 0.01 12.50 0.60
CA ALA A 129 0.11 11.64 -0.59
C ALA A 129 -0.97 10.55 -0.58
N ARG A 130 -1.33 10.09 -1.78
CA ARG A 130 -2.21 8.95 -2.02
C ARG A 130 -1.42 7.84 -2.68
N PHE A 131 -1.52 6.63 -2.14
CA PHE A 131 -1.04 5.41 -2.79
C PHE A 131 -2.21 4.70 -3.46
N CYS A 132 -2.02 4.25 -4.69
CA CYS A 132 -3.05 3.58 -5.49
C CYS A 132 -2.52 2.24 -6.00
N LEU A 133 -3.33 1.19 -5.88
CA LEU A 133 -3.14 -0.10 -6.53
C LEU A 133 -4.30 -0.40 -7.47
N LYS A 134 -3.96 -0.85 -8.67
CA LYS A 134 -4.94 -1.27 -9.68
C LYS A 134 -4.43 -2.47 -10.47
N LEU A 135 -5.35 -3.26 -10.99
CA LEU A 135 -5.05 -4.28 -12.00
C LEU A 135 -5.23 -3.69 -13.40
N VAL A 136 -4.15 -3.57 -14.16
CA VAL A 136 -4.16 -3.05 -15.53
C VAL A 136 -3.66 -4.13 -16.47
N ALA A 137 -4.54 -4.59 -17.38
CA ALA A 137 -4.23 -5.66 -18.34
C ALA A 137 -3.57 -6.90 -17.68
N GLY A 138 -4.09 -7.31 -16.52
CA GLY A 138 -3.59 -8.47 -15.76
C GLY A 138 -2.32 -8.21 -14.94
N THR A 139 -1.81 -6.98 -14.90
CA THR A 139 -0.63 -6.60 -14.10
C THR A 139 -1.04 -5.67 -12.98
N VAL A 140 -0.57 -5.94 -11.76
CA VAL A 140 -0.78 -5.02 -10.63
C VAL A 140 0.16 -3.83 -10.78
N VAL A 141 -0.42 -2.64 -10.81
CA VAL A 141 0.28 -1.36 -10.91
C VAL A 141 0.10 -0.60 -9.61
N ALA A 142 1.22 -0.22 -8.99
CA ALA A 142 1.29 0.64 -7.82
C ALA A 142 1.74 2.03 -8.23
N THR A 143 1.03 3.06 -7.77
CA THR A 143 1.37 4.47 -8.03
C THR A 143 1.20 5.31 -6.78
N MET A 144 1.88 6.44 -6.76
CA MET A 144 1.65 7.51 -5.81
C MET A 144 1.32 8.81 -6.53
N ARG A 145 0.50 9.65 -5.90
CA ARG A 145 0.22 11.01 -6.36
C ARG A 145 -0.16 11.88 -5.18
N ARG A 146 -0.28 13.19 -5.39
CA ARG A 146 -0.94 14.06 -4.41
C ARG A 146 -2.39 13.65 -4.23
N GLN A 147 -2.88 13.75 -3.01
CA GLN A 147 -4.25 13.37 -2.69
C GLN A 147 -5.30 14.30 -3.31
N ASP A 148 -4.97 15.58 -3.50
CA ASP A 148 -5.80 16.58 -4.18
C ASP A 148 -5.97 16.35 -5.69
N GLY A 149 -5.26 15.36 -6.23
CA GLY A 149 -5.26 15.04 -7.66
C GLY A 149 -4.32 15.91 -8.49
N GLY A 150 -3.50 16.76 -7.85
CA GLY A 150 -2.43 17.50 -8.50
C GLY A 150 -1.33 16.59 -9.02
N GLY A 151 -0.75 16.98 -10.17
CA GLY A 151 0.36 16.26 -10.79
C GLY A 151 -0.02 14.94 -11.46
N ALA A 152 0.98 14.27 -12.04
CA ALA A 152 0.82 12.96 -12.66
C ALA A 152 1.10 11.84 -11.64
N PRO A 153 0.43 10.68 -11.73
CA PRO A 153 0.77 9.50 -10.93
C PRO A 153 2.22 9.06 -11.19
N ILE A 154 2.97 8.85 -10.12
CA ILE A 154 4.35 8.37 -10.11
C ILE A 154 4.34 6.87 -9.82
N PRO A 155 4.99 6.03 -10.64
CA PRO A 155 5.02 4.58 -10.40
C PRO A 155 5.86 4.24 -9.16
N ILE A 156 5.40 3.23 -8.42
CA ILE A 156 6.11 2.65 -7.27
C ILE A 156 6.81 1.37 -7.72
N LEU A 157 8.09 1.50 -8.01
CA LEU A 157 8.91 0.45 -8.62
C LEU A 157 9.54 -0.49 -7.57
N GLY A 158 9.64 -0.04 -6.31
CA GLY A 158 10.28 -0.79 -5.23
C GLY A 158 11.80 -0.91 -5.39
N ASP A 159 12.41 0.05 -6.07
CA ASP A 159 13.86 0.13 -6.33
C ASP A 159 14.63 0.90 -5.23
N GLY A 160 13.93 1.31 -4.16
CA GLY A 160 14.48 2.06 -3.04
C GLY A 160 14.76 3.53 -3.34
N THR A 161 14.44 4.04 -4.54
CA THR A 161 14.54 5.47 -4.82
C THR A 161 13.55 6.26 -3.96
N THR A 162 13.81 7.55 -3.72
CA THR A 162 12.82 8.40 -3.05
C THR A 162 11.87 8.97 -4.08
N VAL A 163 10.58 8.63 -3.97
CA VAL A 163 9.52 9.22 -4.79
C VAL A 163 9.17 10.59 -4.22
N VAL A 164 9.22 11.63 -5.06
CA VAL A 164 8.89 12.99 -4.63
C VAL A 164 7.51 13.37 -5.16
N CYS A 165 6.53 13.53 -4.28
CA CYS A 165 5.20 14.03 -4.64
C CYS A 165 5.17 15.55 -4.43
N ARG A 166 5.18 16.33 -5.53
CA ARG A 166 5.08 17.80 -5.56
C ARG A 166 3.84 18.23 -6.33
#